data_AF-S9UYA7-F1
#
_entry.id   AF-S9UYA7-F1
#
_cell.length_a   1.000
_cell.length_b   1.000
_cell.length_c   1.000
_cell.angle_alpha   90.00
_cell.angle_beta   90.00
_cell.angle_gamma   90.00
#
_symmetry.space_group_name_H-M   'P 1'
#
loop_
_entity.id
_entity.type
_entity.pdbx_description
1 polymer ?
#
loop_
_entity_poly.entity_id
_entity_poly.type
_entity_poly.pdbx_seq_one_letter_code
_entity_poly.pdbx_strand_id
1 'polypeptide(L)'
;MLTRSIIRRRGFFHNAPTTYPFVKPFHDTPYDQDRHPKDISNKLTHKNTWPVWMDEGADGTGYGIGLHRSHPLSKLKGNLRRNPESIPRVLNMMMQGAWHKSGAKLYFRGGKPPNPSKHPYLTGEPDPVYGWRVTDPLVIREFNVPAVEKDKVRYKPYVALHERKIMNMGLATPKEEKAVDTVAEEKGKEKPLMKRLFFWK
;
A
#
# COMPACT_ATOMS: atom_id res chain seq x y z
N MET A 1 39.86 -53.34 58.41
CA MET A 1 39.80 -53.18 56.94
C MET A 1 38.76 -52.11 56.63
N LEU A 2 39.18 -50.96 56.11
CA LEU A 2 38.31 -49.81 55.81
C LEU A 2 37.90 -49.87 54.33
N THR A 3 36.61 -50.11 54.05
CA THR A 3 36.05 -50.05 52.70
C THR A 3 35.81 -48.59 52.29
N ARG A 4 36.60 -48.09 51.34
CA ARG A 4 36.42 -46.76 50.72
C ARG A 4 35.29 -46.83 49.69
N SER A 5 34.23 -46.07 49.88
CA SER A 5 33.22 -45.83 48.84
C SER A 5 33.72 -44.75 47.87
N ILE A 6 33.90 -45.13 46.60
CA ILE A 6 34.27 -44.20 45.52
C ILE A 6 32.99 -43.55 45.02
N ILE A 7 32.72 -42.33 45.47
CA ILE A 7 31.65 -41.49 44.90
C ILE A 7 32.15 -40.93 43.56
N ARG A 8 31.78 -41.57 42.44
CA ARG A 8 31.95 -40.99 41.11
C ARG A 8 30.85 -39.97 40.84
N ARG A 9 31.12 -38.68 41.12
CA ARG A 9 30.31 -37.58 40.59
C ARG A 9 30.65 -37.42 39.10
N ARG A 10 29.87 -38.06 38.21
CA ARG A 10 29.88 -37.72 36.79
C ARG A 10 29.21 -36.35 36.64
N GLY A 11 30.00 -35.32 36.38
CA GLY A 11 29.46 -34.06 35.87
C GLY A 11 28.82 -34.33 34.51
N PHE A 12 27.50 -34.13 34.42
CA PHE A 12 26.77 -34.13 33.17
C PHE A 12 26.96 -32.73 32.57
N PHE A 13 27.95 -32.57 31.69
CA PHE A 13 28.03 -31.37 30.87
C PHE A 13 26.90 -31.48 29.85
N HIS A 14 25.90 -30.59 29.92
CA HIS A 14 24.96 -30.42 28.82
C HIS A 14 25.79 -30.13 27.58
N ASN A 15 25.73 -31.03 26.59
CA ASN A 15 26.31 -30.79 25.28
C ASN A 15 25.90 -29.38 24.83
N ALA A 16 26.87 -28.58 24.39
CA ALA A 16 26.55 -27.37 23.67
C ALA A 16 25.53 -27.71 22.57
N PRO A 17 24.49 -26.90 22.34
CA PRO A 17 23.52 -27.16 21.29
C PRO A 17 24.29 -27.37 19.99
N THR A 18 24.12 -28.53 19.36
CA THR A 18 24.72 -28.86 18.06
C THR A 18 24.17 -27.99 16.94
N THR A 19 23.10 -27.26 17.23
CA THR A 19 22.48 -26.26 16.37
C THR A 19 22.85 -24.86 16.85
N TYR A 20 23.30 -24.05 15.90
CA TYR A 20 23.59 -22.63 16.07
C TYR A 20 22.40 -21.94 16.77
N PRO A 21 22.63 -21.13 17.84
CA PRO A 21 21.55 -20.57 18.66
C PRO A 21 20.69 -19.53 17.93
N PHE A 22 21.06 -19.17 16.70
CA PHE A 22 20.30 -18.31 15.83
C PHE A 22 19.62 -19.16 14.76
N VAL A 23 18.36 -18.85 14.46
CA VAL A 23 17.62 -19.44 13.34
C VAL A 23 18.49 -19.32 12.09
N LYS A 24 18.78 -20.46 11.45
CA LYS A 24 19.59 -20.53 10.23
C LYS A 24 19.05 -19.49 9.23
N PRO A 25 19.91 -18.61 8.68
CA PRO A 25 19.45 -17.71 7.62
C PRO A 25 18.89 -18.58 6.50
N PHE A 26 17.69 -18.26 6.03
CA PHE A 26 16.99 -18.98 4.95
C PHE A 26 16.31 -20.31 5.35
N HIS A 27 16.14 -20.62 6.64
CA HIS A 27 15.35 -21.78 7.10
C HIS A 27 13.93 -21.76 6.49
N ASP A 28 13.47 -22.89 5.94
CA ASP A 28 12.20 -23.09 5.21
C ASP A 28 12.02 -22.27 3.92
N THR A 29 13.06 -21.57 3.43
CA THR A 29 12.99 -20.84 2.16
C THR A 29 13.37 -21.75 0.97
N PRO A 30 13.15 -21.32 -0.29
CA PRO A 30 13.63 -22.06 -1.47
C PRO A 30 15.16 -22.31 -1.49
N TYR A 31 15.92 -21.55 -0.71
CA TYR A 31 17.39 -21.63 -0.63
C TYR A 31 17.89 -22.41 0.59
N ASP A 32 16.99 -23.04 1.35
CA ASP A 32 17.37 -23.86 2.49
C ASP A 32 18.01 -25.19 2.04
N GLN A 33 19.29 -25.36 2.38
CA GLN A 33 20.05 -26.57 2.07
C GLN A 33 19.58 -27.81 2.85
N ASP A 34 18.85 -27.63 3.96
CA ASP A 34 18.39 -28.74 4.81
C ASP A 34 16.97 -29.22 4.44
N ARG A 35 16.41 -28.68 3.37
CA ARG A 35 15.03 -28.94 2.95
C ARG A 35 14.86 -30.39 2.52
N HIS A 36 14.08 -31.16 3.28
CA HIS A 36 13.77 -32.53 2.91
C HIS A 36 12.59 -32.59 1.91
N PRO A 37 12.52 -33.61 1.03
CA PRO A 37 11.40 -33.75 0.08
C PRO A 37 10.02 -33.81 0.73
N LYS A 38 9.94 -34.19 2.02
CA LYS A 38 8.70 -34.27 2.81
C LYS A 38 8.19 -32.91 3.31
N ASP A 39 9.06 -31.89 3.38
CA ASP A 39 8.65 -30.52 3.73
C ASP A 39 7.92 -29.83 2.56
N ILE A 40 8.10 -30.36 1.34
CA ILE A 40 7.45 -29.88 0.12
C ILE A 40 5.97 -30.32 0.07
N SER A 41 5.64 -31.48 0.64
CA SER A 41 4.31 -32.10 0.48
C SER A 41 3.19 -31.47 1.30
N ASN A 42 3.48 -30.71 2.36
CA ASN A 42 2.44 -30.09 3.20
C ASN A 42 1.84 -28.79 2.61
N LYS A 43 2.40 -28.26 1.51
CA LYS A 43 1.92 -27.01 0.88
C LYS A 43 0.79 -27.18 -0.15
N LEU A 44 0.38 -28.42 -0.45
CA LEU A 44 -0.51 -28.74 -1.57
C LEU A 44 -2.02 -28.58 -1.30
N THR A 45 -2.46 -28.26 -0.08
CA THR A 45 -3.88 -28.44 0.32
C THR A 45 -4.76 -27.19 0.32
N HIS A 46 -4.22 -25.98 0.14
CA HIS A 46 -5.06 -24.77 0.00
C HIS A 46 -4.85 -24.10 -1.36
N LYS A 47 -5.77 -24.34 -2.29
CA LYS A 47 -5.86 -23.61 -3.57
C LYS A 47 -6.42 -22.20 -3.29
N ASN A 48 -5.54 -21.26 -2.99
CA ASN A 48 -5.91 -19.85 -2.94
C ASN A 48 -6.21 -19.33 -4.35
N THR A 49 -7.11 -18.36 -4.46
CA THR A 49 -7.45 -17.73 -5.75
C THR A 49 -6.42 -16.69 -6.20
N TRP A 50 -5.56 -16.25 -5.28
CA TRP A 50 -4.46 -15.31 -5.52
C TRP A 50 -3.14 -16.06 -5.67
N PRO A 51 -2.14 -15.47 -6.34
CA PRO A 51 -0.85 -16.13 -6.54
C PRO A 51 -0.06 -16.26 -5.24
N VAL A 52 0.73 -17.33 -5.15
CA VAL A 52 1.45 -17.76 -3.94
C VAL A 52 2.44 -16.71 -3.42
N TRP A 53 3.01 -15.88 -4.31
CA TRP A 53 3.98 -14.85 -3.92
C TRP A 53 3.40 -13.78 -2.99
N MET A 54 2.07 -13.60 -2.93
CA MET A 54 1.45 -12.69 -1.98
C MET A 54 1.49 -13.19 -0.52
N ASP A 55 1.74 -14.49 -0.35
CA ASP A 55 1.78 -15.18 0.94
C ASP A 55 3.21 -15.49 1.36
N GLU A 56 4.01 -16.05 0.44
CA GLU A 56 5.36 -16.54 0.71
C GLU A 56 6.47 -15.65 0.14
N GLY A 57 6.12 -14.65 -0.66
CA GLY A 57 7.07 -13.85 -1.41
C GLY A 57 7.53 -14.55 -2.69
N ALA A 58 8.06 -13.78 -3.63
CA ALA A 58 8.66 -14.31 -4.85
C ALA A 58 10.15 -14.65 -4.68
N ASP A 59 10.80 -14.09 -3.67
CA ASP A 59 12.23 -14.22 -3.41
C ASP A 59 12.49 -14.69 -1.95
N GLY A 60 13.77 -14.87 -1.60
CA GLY A 60 14.18 -15.24 -0.25
C GLY A 60 14.01 -14.14 0.79
N THR A 61 13.66 -12.91 0.39
CA THR A 61 13.46 -11.78 1.30
C THR A 61 11.99 -11.56 1.66
N GLY A 62 11.08 -12.18 0.92
CA GLY A 62 9.63 -12.05 1.08
C GLY A 62 9.03 -10.91 0.24
N TYR A 63 9.67 -10.53 -0.86
CA TYR A 63 9.20 -9.51 -1.78
C TYR A 63 7.83 -9.89 -2.36
N GLY A 64 6.88 -8.95 -2.26
CA GLY A 64 5.51 -9.15 -2.69
C GLY A 64 4.55 -9.64 -1.60
N ILE A 65 5.01 -9.99 -0.39
CA ILE A 65 4.11 -10.33 0.73
C ILE A 65 3.33 -9.09 1.17
N GLY A 66 2.00 -9.20 1.17
CA GLY A 66 1.12 -8.11 1.60
C GLY A 66 -0.31 -8.25 1.13
N LEU A 67 -1.16 -7.27 1.47
CA LEU A 67 -2.53 -7.20 0.98
C LEU A 67 -2.59 -6.39 -0.32
N HIS A 68 -2.97 -7.04 -1.41
CA HIS A 68 -3.04 -6.45 -2.74
C HIS A 68 -4.49 -6.29 -3.18
N ARG A 69 -4.86 -5.07 -3.54
CA ARG A 69 -6.18 -4.73 -4.07
C ARG A 69 -6.13 -4.80 -5.59
N SER A 70 -6.92 -5.65 -6.23
CA SER A 70 -7.03 -5.68 -7.70
C SER A 70 -8.14 -4.76 -8.21
N HIS A 71 -7.99 -4.24 -9.43
CA HIS A 71 -9.06 -3.48 -10.08
C HIS A 71 -10.21 -4.45 -10.45
N PRO A 72 -11.49 -4.04 -10.35
CA PRO A 72 -12.60 -4.93 -10.68
C PRO A 72 -12.57 -5.49 -12.10
N LEU A 73 -12.06 -4.70 -13.04
CA LEU A 73 -11.89 -5.08 -14.45
C LEU A 73 -10.53 -5.74 -14.75
N SER A 74 -9.62 -5.78 -13.78
CA SER A 74 -8.32 -6.42 -13.97
C SER A 74 -8.48 -7.94 -13.97
N LYS A 75 -7.68 -8.61 -14.80
CA LYS A 75 -7.58 -10.08 -14.79
C LYS A 75 -6.84 -10.59 -13.55
N LEU A 76 -6.01 -9.74 -12.93
CA LEU A 76 -5.21 -10.08 -11.76
C LEU A 76 -6.09 -10.31 -10.53
N LYS A 77 -5.74 -11.33 -9.74
CA LYS A 77 -6.45 -11.68 -8.51
C LYS A 77 -5.60 -11.29 -7.30
N GLY A 78 -6.04 -10.26 -6.59
CA GLY A 78 -5.47 -9.86 -5.29
C GLY A 78 -6.00 -10.71 -4.13
N ASN A 79 -5.28 -10.69 -3.02
CA ASN A 79 -5.65 -11.40 -1.78
C ASN A 79 -6.49 -10.54 -0.80
N LEU A 80 -6.86 -9.31 -1.17
CA LEU A 80 -7.81 -8.49 -0.40
C LEU A 80 -9.25 -8.97 -0.63
N ARG A 81 -9.73 -9.86 0.24
CA ARG A 81 -11.10 -10.37 0.23
C ARG A 81 -11.86 -9.94 1.48
N ARG A 82 -13.19 -9.85 1.37
CA ARG A 82 -14.11 -9.44 2.46
C ARG A 82 -15.04 -10.58 2.89
N ASN A 83 -14.72 -11.81 2.49
CA ASN A 83 -15.49 -12.99 2.88
C ASN A 83 -15.18 -13.33 4.34
N PRO A 84 -16.14 -13.88 5.12
CA PRO A 84 -15.94 -14.20 6.54
C PRO A 84 -14.67 -15.01 6.82
N GLU A 85 -14.33 -15.97 5.96
CA GLU A 85 -13.13 -16.81 6.07
C GLU A 85 -11.82 -16.01 5.90
N SER A 86 -11.84 -14.93 5.11
CA SER A 86 -10.66 -14.12 4.79
C SER A 86 -10.44 -12.92 5.72
N ILE A 87 -11.48 -12.48 6.43
CA ILE A 87 -11.43 -11.29 7.31
C ILE A 87 -10.37 -11.43 8.40
N PRO A 88 -10.25 -12.56 9.14
CA PRO A 88 -9.24 -12.71 10.19
C PRO A 88 -7.82 -12.50 9.66
N ARG A 89 -7.52 -13.08 8.49
CA ARG A 89 -6.22 -12.92 7.84
C ARG A 89 -5.93 -11.47 7.45
N VAL A 90 -6.91 -10.80 6.84
CA VAL A 90 -6.78 -9.40 6.42
C VAL A 90 -6.54 -8.48 7.62
N LEU A 91 -7.32 -8.65 8.69
CA LEU A 91 -7.16 -7.88 9.92
C LEU A 91 -5.82 -8.15 10.60
N ASN A 92 -5.37 -9.41 10.65
CA ASN A 92 -4.05 -9.76 11.19
C ASN A 92 -2.94 -9.09 10.40
N MET A 93 -2.99 -9.11 9.07
CA MET A 93 -1.99 -8.41 8.24
C MET A 93 -2.00 -6.90 8.50
N MET A 94 -3.18 -6.28 8.70
CA MET A 94 -3.28 -4.85 9.00
C MET A 94 -2.71 -4.47 10.38
N MET A 95 -2.95 -5.28 11.41
CA MET A 95 -2.57 -4.97 12.79
C MET A 95 -1.18 -5.48 13.15
N GLN A 96 -0.87 -6.71 12.74
CA GLN A 96 0.35 -7.42 13.11
C GLN A 96 1.34 -7.51 11.96
N GLY A 97 0.98 -7.24 10.71
CA GLY A 97 1.87 -7.49 9.57
C GLY A 97 2.15 -8.99 9.37
N ALA A 98 3.17 -9.30 8.58
CA ALA A 98 3.65 -10.66 8.37
C ALA A 98 5.08 -10.80 8.88
N TRP A 99 5.34 -11.74 9.79
CA TRP A 99 6.70 -12.03 10.23
C TRP A 99 7.34 -13.02 9.27
N HIS A 100 8.35 -12.56 8.51
CA HIS A 100 9.03 -13.40 7.55
C HIS A 100 10.19 -14.16 8.19
N LYS A 101 10.51 -15.33 7.64
CA LYS A 101 11.59 -16.22 8.14
C LYS A 101 12.98 -15.58 8.05
N SER A 102 13.15 -14.56 7.20
CA SER A 102 14.37 -13.74 7.16
C SER A 102 14.59 -12.87 8.41
N GLY A 103 13.66 -12.86 9.37
CA GLY A 103 13.71 -12.01 10.57
C GLY A 103 13.17 -10.60 10.34
N ALA A 104 12.66 -10.30 9.15
CA ALA A 104 12.04 -9.02 8.82
C ALA A 104 10.51 -9.09 8.94
N LYS A 105 9.92 -8.03 9.50
CA LYS A 105 8.48 -7.82 9.48
C LYS A 105 8.08 -7.16 8.15
N LEU A 106 7.19 -7.81 7.42
CA LEU A 106 6.71 -7.41 6.10
C LEU A 106 5.28 -6.87 6.18
N TYR A 107 4.89 -6.09 5.17
CA TYR A 107 3.62 -5.38 5.04
C TYR A 107 3.32 -4.31 6.11
N PHE A 108 3.51 -4.59 7.40
CA PHE A 108 3.35 -3.61 8.48
C PHE A 108 4.41 -3.79 9.58
N ARG A 109 5.34 -2.83 9.71
CA ARG A 109 6.42 -2.87 10.71
C ARG A 109 6.05 -2.23 12.05
N GLY A 110 5.16 -1.23 12.04
CA GLY A 110 4.72 -0.49 13.22
C GLY A 110 4.19 0.90 12.84
N GLY A 111 3.66 1.66 13.80
CA GLY A 111 3.10 2.99 13.58
C GLY A 111 1.66 2.95 13.07
N LYS A 112 1.37 3.64 11.96
CA LYS A 112 0.02 3.74 11.39
C LYS A 112 -0.33 2.47 10.59
N PRO A 113 -1.42 1.76 10.91
CA PRO A 113 -1.81 0.56 10.18
C PRO A 113 -2.15 0.87 8.71
N PRO A 114 -1.77 0.00 7.76
CA PRO A 114 -2.10 0.19 6.36
C PRO A 114 -3.61 0.05 6.15
N ASN A 115 -4.15 0.85 5.22
CA ASN A 115 -5.54 0.73 4.80
C ASN A 115 -5.62 0.07 3.42
N PRO A 116 -5.88 -1.26 3.35
CA PRO A 116 -5.85 -2.00 2.09
C PRO A 116 -6.95 -1.61 1.12
N SER A 117 -8.06 -1.03 1.61
CA SER A 117 -9.14 -0.52 0.75
C SER A 117 -8.71 0.66 -0.13
N LYS A 118 -7.69 1.41 0.31
CA LYS A 118 -7.18 2.61 -0.37
C LYS A 118 -5.84 2.36 -1.08
N HIS A 119 -5.29 1.15 -1.02
CA HIS A 119 -4.06 0.83 -1.75
C HIS A 119 -4.26 1.04 -3.26
N PRO A 120 -3.23 1.45 -4.00
CA PRO A 120 -3.29 1.46 -5.45
C PRO A 120 -3.63 0.06 -5.96
N TYR A 121 -4.26 0.00 -7.13
CA TYR A 121 -4.61 -1.27 -7.72
C TYR A 121 -3.35 -2.03 -8.16
N LEU A 122 -3.38 -3.36 -8.01
CA LEU A 122 -2.32 -4.25 -8.47
C LEU A 122 -2.18 -4.18 -10.00
N THR A 123 -0.96 -3.96 -10.48
CA THR A 123 -0.65 -3.77 -11.91
C THR A 123 0.16 -4.91 -12.51
N GLY A 124 0.67 -5.81 -11.68
CA GLY A 124 1.77 -6.69 -12.06
C GLY A 124 2.04 -7.81 -11.08
N GLU A 125 3.19 -8.43 -11.28
CA GLU A 125 3.74 -9.44 -10.40
C GLU A 125 5.25 -9.23 -10.23
N PRO A 126 5.83 -9.72 -9.12
CA PRO A 126 7.26 -9.62 -8.89
C PRO A 126 8.06 -10.45 -9.91
N ASP A 127 9.20 -9.93 -10.34
CA ASP A 127 10.13 -10.58 -11.27
C ASP A 127 11.55 -10.50 -10.67
N PRO A 128 12.27 -11.63 -10.49
CA PRO A 128 13.63 -11.59 -9.94
C PRO A 128 14.63 -10.81 -10.80
N VAL A 129 14.38 -10.63 -12.10
CA VAL A 129 15.30 -9.93 -13.01
C VAL A 129 15.08 -8.42 -12.96
N TYR A 130 13.82 -7.98 -13.07
CA TYR A 130 13.45 -6.56 -13.22
C TYR A 130 12.81 -5.96 -11.96
N GLY A 131 12.63 -6.75 -10.91
CA GLY A 131 11.90 -6.40 -9.68
C GLY A 131 10.39 -6.54 -9.83
N TRP A 132 9.78 -5.80 -10.78
CA TRP A 132 8.34 -5.81 -10.99
C TRP A 132 7.97 -5.84 -12.48
N ARG A 133 7.21 -6.85 -12.89
CA ARG A 133 6.67 -6.98 -14.24
C ARG A 133 5.23 -6.50 -14.29
N VAL A 134 4.99 -5.44 -15.06
CA VAL A 134 3.62 -4.93 -15.30
C VAL A 134 2.89 -5.89 -16.25
N THR A 135 1.90 -6.60 -15.74
CA THR A 135 1.07 -7.55 -16.51
C THR A 135 -0.27 -6.97 -16.92
N ASP A 136 -0.79 -5.98 -16.19
CA ASP A 136 -2.03 -5.28 -16.51
C ASP A 136 -1.79 -3.75 -16.59
N PRO A 137 -1.36 -3.24 -17.76
CA PRO A 137 -1.06 -1.82 -17.92
C PRO A 137 -2.30 -0.93 -17.85
N LEU A 138 -3.49 -1.47 -18.17
CA LEU A 138 -4.75 -0.71 -18.20
C LEU A 138 -5.22 -0.26 -16.82
N VAL A 139 -4.67 -0.86 -15.77
CA VAL A 139 -4.93 -0.47 -14.38
C VAL A 139 -4.27 0.87 -14.05
N ILE A 140 -3.18 1.21 -14.73
CA ILE A 140 -2.45 2.47 -14.53
C ILE A 140 -3.26 3.60 -15.16
N ARG A 141 -3.57 4.62 -14.36
CA ARG A 141 -4.35 5.77 -14.82
C ARG A 141 -3.44 6.75 -15.54
N GLU A 142 -3.56 6.79 -16.85
CA GLU A 142 -2.98 7.85 -17.68
C GLU A 142 -3.96 9.03 -17.74
N PHE A 143 -3.53 10.17 -17.20
CA PHE A 143 -4.34 11.39 -17.19
C PHE A 143 -4.08 12.18 -18.46
N ASN A 144 -4.74 11.79 -19.55
CA ASN A 144 -4.65 12.47 -20.83
C ASN A 144 -5.43 13.78 -20.77
N VAL A 145 -4.71 14.88 -20.56
CA VAL A 145 -5.28 16.23 -20.57
C VAL A 145 -5.39 16.68 -22.04
N PRO A 146 -6.56 17.19 -22.48
CA PRO A 146 -6.70 17.67 -23.84
C PRO A 146 -5.75 18.84 -24.10
N ALA A 147 -5.20 18.90 -25.31
CA ALA A 147 -4.44 20.06 -25.75
C ALA A 147 -5.32 21.32 -25.69
N VAL A 148 -4.74 22.44 -25.28
CA VAL A 148 -5.47 23.71 -25.21
C VAL A 148 -5.75 24.20 -26.62
N GLU A 149 -7.00 24.05 -27.06
CA GLU A 149 -7.49 24.65 -28.31
C GLU A 149 -7.41 26.19 -28.21
N LYS A 150 -7.22 26.86 -29.36
CA LYS A 150 -7.07 28.33 -29.44
C LYS A 150 -8.24 29.07 -28.77
N ASP A 151 -9.44 28.51 -28.84
CA ASP A 151 -10.66 29.09 -28.27
C ASP A 151 -10.75 28.91 -26.74
N LYS A 152 -10.09 27.87 -26.21
CA LYS A 152 -10.09 27.50 -24.79
C LYS A 152 -9.00 28.23 -23.98
N VAL A 153 -8.06 28.92 -24.63
CA VAL A 153 -7.00 29.72 -23.98
C VAL A 153 -7.59 30.81 -23.06
N ARG A 154 -8.79 31.30 -23.40
CA ARG A 154 -9.48 32.34 -22.63
C ARG A 154 -10.14 31.81 -21.37
N TYR A 155 -10.33 30.50 -21.24
CA TYR A 155 -10.98 29.93 -20.08
C TYR A 155 -10.12 30.09 -18.82
N LYS A 156 -10.77 30.51 -17.75
CA LYS A 156 -10.22 30.66 -16.40
C LYS A 156 -11.08 29.85 -15.43
N PRO A 157 -10.54 29.39 -14.29
CA PRO A 157 -11.29 28.57 -13.33
C PRO A 157 -12.47 29.31 -12.70
N TYR A 158 -12.44 30.64 -12.70
CA TYR A 158 -13.52 31.49 -12.21
C TYR A 158 -14.03 32.38 -13.35
N VAL A 159 -15.34 32.65 -13.34
CA VAL A 159 -16.02 33.54 -14.30
C VAL A 159 -16.18 34.92 -13.67
N ALA A 160 -16.03 35.98 -14.46
CA ALA A 160 -16.23 37.34 -13.99
C ALA A 160 -17.69 37.58 -13.57
N LEU A 161 -17.90 38.35 -12.50
CA LEU A 161 -19.22 38.48 -11.86
C LEU A 161 -20.27 39.13 -12.79
N HIS A 162 -19.86 40.06 -13.65
CA HIS A 162 -20.73 40.69 -14.66
C HIS A 162 -21.14 39.70 -15.75
N GLU A 163 -20.21 38.87 -16.23
CA GLU A 163 -20.48 37.83 -17.22
C GLU A 163 -21.43 36.75 -16.66
N ARG A 164 -21.29 36.42 -15.36
CA ARG A 164 -22.22 35.52 -14.65
C ARG A 164 -23.66 36.07 -14.64
N LYS A 165 -23.85 37.37 -14.43
CA LYS A 165 -25.19 38.01 -14.46
C LYS A 165 -25.82 37.88 -15.84
N ILE A 166 -25.04 38.11 -16.90
CA ILE A 166 -25.51 38.02 -18.29
C ILE A 166 -25.88 36.57 -18.66
N MET A 167 -25.10 35.57 -18.25
CA MET A 167 -25.41 34.16 -18.50
C MET A 167 -26.67 33.68 -17.75
N ASN A 168 -26.91 34.21 -16.54
CA ASN A 168 -28.11 33.89 -15.76
C ASN A 168 -29.38 34.57 -16.28
N MET A 169 -29.29 35.59 -17.14
CA MET A 169 -30.46 36.26 -17.73
C MET A 169 -31.17 35.42 -18.81
N GLY A 170 -30.59 34.30 -19.24
CA GLY A 170 -31.26 33.31 -20.11
C GLY A 170 -32.35 32.48 -19.40
N LEU A 171 -32.43 32.53 -18.06
CA LEU A 171 -33.59 32.11 -17.28
C LEU A 171 -34.22 33.36 -16.67
N ALA A 172 -35.21 33.92 -17.37
CA ALA A 172 -35.87 35.15 -16.96
C ALA A 172 -36.53 35.04 -15.56
N THR A 173 -36.29 36.03 -14.70
CA THR A 173 -37.34 36.84 -14.06
C THR A 173 -36.76 38.19 -13.59
N PRO A 174 -37.59 39.25 -13.51
CA PRO A 174 -37.12 40.61 -13.78
C PRO A 174 -36.77 41.43 -12.53
N LYS A 175 -35.85 42.38 -12.78
CA LYS A 175 -35.63 43.70 -12.16
C LYS A 175 -35.82 43.85 -10.64
N GLU A 176 -34.73 44.22 -9.98
CA GLU A 176 -34.70 45.47 -9.21
C GLU A 176 -33.31 46.10 -9.30
N GLU A 177 -33.31 47.42 -9.51
CA GLU A 177 -32.14 48.27 -9.73
C GLU A 177 -31.48 48.64 -8.39
N LYS A 178 -30.14 48.65 -8.32
CA LYS A 178 -29.31 49.85 -8.06
C LYS A 178 -27.90 49.55 -7.52
N ALA A 179 -27.07 50.58 -7.74
CA ALA A 179 -25.78 50.90 -7.15
C ALA A 179 -24.55 50.31 -7.86
N VAL A 180 -24.13 51.07 -8.88
CA VAL A 180 -22.80 51.06 -9.47
C VAL A 180 -21.86 51.75 -8.48
N ASP A 181 -21.09 50.97 -7.72
CA ASP A 181 -19.84 51.45 -7.13
C ASP A 181 -18.70 51.06 -8.07
N THR A 182 -18.29 52.01 -8.91
CA THR A 182 -17.03 51.95 -9.66
C THR A 182 -15.87 51.99 -8.67
N VAL A 183 -15.35 50.82 -8.29
CA VAL A 183 -14.04 50.72 -7.64
C VAL A 183 -12.99 50.73 -8.75
N ALA A 184 -12.29 51.86 -8.89
CA ALA A 184 -11.16 51.99 -9.79
C ALA A 184 -10.09 50.94 -9.46
N GLU A 185 -9.68 50.18 -10.47
CA GLU A 185 -8.55 49.24 -10.37
C GLU A 185 -7.23 50.03 -10.24
N GLU A 186 -6.71 50.15 -9.02
CA GLU A 186 -5.28 50.40 -8.82
C GLU A 186 -4.49 49.18 -9.27
N LYS A 187 -4.08 49.17 -10.55
CA LYS A 187 -3.11 48.21 -11.08
C LYS A 187 -1.72 48.54 -10.54
N GLY A 188 -1.11 47.60 -9.81
CA GLY A 188 0.35 47.57 -9.63
C GLY A 188 0.90 47.67 -8.21
N LYS A 189 0.09 47.51 -7.16
CA LYS A 189 0.62 47.26 -5.80
C LYS A 189 0.07 45.94 -5.29
N GLU A 190 0.93 44.95 -5.10
CA GLU A 190 0.57 43.79 -4.29
C GLU A 190 0.19 44.32 -2.90
N LYS A 191 -1.12 44.30 -2.61
CA LYS A 191 -1.62 44.73 -1.31
C LYS A 191 -1.08 43.74 -0.28
N PRO A 192 -0.44 44.19 0.82
CA PRO A 192 0.15 43.28 1.79
C PRO A 192 -0.94 42.42 2.43
N LEU A 193 -0.86 41.10 2.22
CA LEU A 193 -1.72 40.14 2.90
C LEU A 193 -1.29 40.08 4.38
N MET A 194 -2.15 40.51 5.29
CA MET A 194 -1.87 40.41 6.73
C MET A 194 -2.39 39.09 7.29
N LYS A 195 -1.69 38.56 8.31
CA LYS A 195 -2.17 37.41 9.10
C LYS A 195 -3.50 37.77 9.76
N ARG A 196 -4.57 37.05 9.43
CA ARG A 196 -5.88 37.16 10.07
C ARG A 196 -6.24 35.85 10.76
N LEU A 197 -7.07 35.94 11.79
CA LEU A 197 -7.61 34.76 12.48
C LEU A 197 -8.68 34.05 11.66
N PHE A 198 -9.40 34.80 10.83
CA PHE A 198 -10.52 34.31 10.03
C PHE A 198 -10.73 35.22 8.81
N PHE A 199 -11.19 34.65 7.69
CA PHE A 199 -11.60 35.38 6.49
C PHE A 199 -13.03 34.98 6.13
N TRP A 200 -13.97 35.94 6.23
CA TRP A 200 -15.33 35.79 5.69
C TRP A 200 -15.28 36.08 4.18
N LYS A 201 -16.03 35.32 3.37
CA LYS A 201 -16.11 35.48 1.90
C LYS A 201 -17.51 35.87 1.47
#